data_AF-A0A3D0K284-F1
#
_entry.id   AF-A0A3D0K284-F1
#
_cell.length_a   1.000
_cell.length_b   1.000
_cell.length_c   1.000
_cell.angle_alpha   90.00
_cell.angle_beta   90.00
_cell.angle_gamma   90.00
#
_symmetry.space_group_name_H-M   'P 1'
#
loop_
_entity.id
_entity.type
_entity.pdbx_description
1 polymer ?
#
loop_
_entity_poly.entity_id
_entity_poly.type
_entity_poly.pdbx_seq_one_letter_code
_entity_poly.pdbx_strand_id
1 'polypeptide(L)'
;SRLGDEADVAELSGYADRAADLAMGVHRLLGQDIPGAVYWIDGTEQTRDAAGRVRGPRPSLRCMVVEVAPLLRDHLFSSGTSIIMTSATLATSEAATEGVDESRSGFNHIRGRLGCDEAPALQVHSPFQYGRQMRVYVDRSMPLPSSPGHLDALVERIIELVERTRGGAFVLFTSFRMLHAVADAAGDALSAVGPLLVQGRDGPPGRIIEQFRRDECSVLLGTTSFWQGVDVRGRGLRNVIITRLPFEVPDRPIVQARTERIEARGGSPFGEDQLPRAVIRFRQGIGRLIRSAEDEGIVSVLDPRIVTKGYGRRFQQAIPEGVVVEDLGFHYDGC
;
A
#
# COMPACT_ATOMS: atom_id res chain seq x y z
N SER A 1 17.68 -3.77 53.36
CA SER A 1 16.51 -3.55 52.48
C SER A 1 16.14 -4.91 51.91
N ARG A 2 15.16 -5.60 52.49
CA ARG A 2 14.71 -6.92 52.03
C ARG A 2 13.63 -6.67 50.98
N LEU A 3 13.93 -6.93 49.71
CA LEU A 3 12.91 -7.18 48.69
C LEU A 3 12.19 -8.46 49.15
N GLY A 4 11.06 -8.29 49.83
CA GLY A 4 10.35 -9.35 50.55
C GLY A 4 9.13 -9.88 49.81
N ASP A 5 8.73 -9.24 48.72
CA ASP A 5 7.57 -9.64 47.92
C ASP A 5 8.05 -10.23 46.59
N GLU A 6 7.61 -11.45 46.26
CA GLU A 6 7.93 -12.11 44.98
C GLU A 6 7.47 -11.26 43.79
N ALA A 7 6.41 -10.47 43.98
CA ALA A 7 5.92 -9.50 43.01
C ALA A 7 6.95 -8.40 42.70
N ASP A 8 7.60 -7.83 43.73
CA ASP A 8 8.62 -6.78 43.56
C ASP A 8 9.86 -7.32 42.83
N VAL A 9 10.25 -8.56 43.11
CA VAL A 9 11.38 -9.23 42.45
C VAL A 9 11.07 -9.49 40.98
N ALA A 10 9.85 -9.94 40.66
CA ALA A 10 9.41 -10.15 39.28
C ALA A 10 9.33 -8.82 38.51
N GLU A 11 8.81 -7.75 39.13
CA GLU A 11 8.71 -6.43 38.50
C GLU A 11 10.11 -5.84 38.21
N LEU A 12 11.01 -5.90 39.19
CA LEU A 12 12.41 -5.45 39.03
C LEU A 12 13.17 -6.26 37.98
N SER A 13 12.96 -7.58 37.93
CA SER A 13 13.54 -8.44 36.89
C SER A 13 13.03 -8.02 35.51
N GLY A 14 11.73 -7.75 35.36
CA GLY A 14 11.15 -7.22 34.13
C GLY A 14 11.70 -5.84 33.74
N TYR A 15 12.01 -4.95 34.70
CA TYR A 15 12.71 -3.69 34.38
C TYR A 15 14.17 -3.93 33.95
N ALA A 16 14.88 -4.85 34.62
CA ALA A 16 16.27 -5.18 34.28
C ALA A 16 16.38 -5.79 32.86
N ASP A 17 15.50 -6.72 32.50
CA ASP A 17 15.46 -7.32 31.17
C ASP A 17 15.19 -6.27 30.09
N ARG A 18 14.21 -5.38 30.31
CA ARG A 18 13.94 -4.26 29.39
C ARG A 18 15.13 -3.32 29.25
N ALA A 19 15.83 -3.03 30.35
CA ALA A 19 17.02 -2.18 30.31
C ALA A 19 18.17 -2.85 29.53
N ALA A 20 18.36 -4.16 29.71
CA ALA A 20 19.34 -4.94 28.95
C ALA A 20 19.02 -4.99 27.45
N ASP A 21 17.75 -5.23 27.10
CA ASP A 21 17.28 -5.22 25.71
C ASP A 21 17.46 -3.85 25.05
N LEU A 22 17.14 -2.77 25.75
CA LEU A 22 17.38 -1.40 25.28
C LEU A 22 18.86 -1.12 25.09
N ALA A 23 19.72 -1.49 26.05
CA ALA A 23 21.16 -1.28 25.97
C ALA A 23 21.76 -2.04 24.78
N MET A 24 21.35 -3.30 24.58
CA MET A 24 21.75 -4.10 23.43
C MET A 24 21.25 -3.51 22.11
N GLY A 25 20.00 -3.02 22.08
CA GLY A 25 19.43 -2.33 20.92
C GLY A 25 20.22 -1.07 20.54
N VAL A 26 20.54 -0.23 21.52
CA VAL A 26 21.36 0.98 21.32
C VAL A 26 22.77 0.62 20.86
N HIS A 27 23.40 -0.38 21.46
CA HIS A 27 24.74 -0.82 21.07
C HIS A 27 24.79 -1.26 19.61
N ARG A 28 23.87 -2.12 19.16
CA ARG A 28 23.78 -2.56 17.76
C ARG A 28 23.47 -1.41 16.80
N LEU A 29 22.64 -0.46 17.24
CA LEU A 29 22.25 0.67 16.42
C LEU A 29 23.40 1.67 16.22
N LEU A 30 24.22 1.89 17.25
CA LEU A 30 25.42 2.72 17.19
C LEU A 30 26.59 2.01 16.50
N GLY A 31 26.73 0.70 16.74
CA GLY A 31 27.78 -0.13 16.14
C GLY A 31 27.54 -0.42 14.66
N GLN A 32 26.30 -0.30 14.19
CA GLN A 32 25.88 -0.60 12.83
C GLN A 32 26.36 -1.97 12.32
N ASP A 33 26.34 -2.95 13.21
CA ASP A 33 27.01 -4.24 13.08
C ASP A 33 26.09 -5.37 12.59
N ILE A 34 24.81 -5.09 12.36
CA ILE A 34 23.84 -6.10 11.91
C ILE A 34 24.04 -6.37 10.42
N PRO A 35 24.46 -7.58 10.02
CA PRO A 35 24.74 -7.88 8.62
C PRO A 35 23.51 -7.70 7.73
N GLY A 36 23.68 -6.98 6.62
CA GLY A 36 22.60 -6.74 5.66
C GLY A 36 21.50 -5.78 6.14
N ALA A 37 21.73 -5.08 7.27
CA ALA A 37 20.86 -4.00 7.71
C ALA A 37 21.27 -2.64 7.11
N VAL A 38 20.29 -1.76 7.03
CA VAL A 38 20.45 -0.36 6.64
C VAL A 38 20.04 0.52 7.80
N TYR A 39 20.82 1.57 8.02
CA TYR A 39 20.66 2.51 9.10
C TYR A 39 20.38 3.89 8.52
N TRP A 40 19.42 4.62 9.08
CA TRP A 40 19.12 5.98 8.65
C TRP A 40 18.46 6.78 9.77
N ILE A 41 18.44 8.10 9.63
CA ILE A 41 17.78 9.02 10.55
C ILE A 41 16.60 9.67 9.84
N ASP A 42 15.42 9.57 10.44
CA ASP A 42 14.22 10.33 10.02
C ASP A 42 13.98 11.50 10.96
N GLY A 43 13.17 12.48 10.54
CA GLY A 43 12.68 13.55 11.43
C GLY A 43 13.73 14.63 11.76
N THR A 44 14.75 14.77 10.91
CA THR A 44 15.78 15.82 11.01
C THR A 44 15.29 17.19 10.59
N GLU A 45 14.16 17.26 9.90
CA GLU A 45 13.54 18.51 9.43
C GLU A 45 12.47 19.03 10.40
N GLN A 46 12.24 20.34 10.37
CA GLN A 46 11.12 20.95 11.08
C GLN A 46 9.80 20.50 10.45
N THR A 47 8.79 20.25 11.29
CA THR A 47 7.45 19.87 10.83
C THR A 47 6.43 20.91 11.29
N ARG A 48 5.28 20.98 10.63
CA ARG A 48 4.14 21.76 11.09
C ARG A 48 3.03 20.82 11.52
N ASP A 49 2.38 21.11 12.64
CA ASP A 49 1.16 20.39 13.01
C ASP A 49 -0.06 20.91 12.24
N ALA A 50 -1.21 20.23 12.41
CA ALA A 50 -2.47 20.59 11.76
C ALA A 50 -2.96 22.01 12.11
N ALA A 51 -2.46 22.61 13.20
CA ALA A 51 -2.74 24.00 13.58
C ALA A 51 -1.68 24.99 13.06
N GLY A 52 -0.78 24.55 12.16
CA GLY A 52 0.26 25.36 11.55
C GLY A 52 1.47 25.63 12.44
N ARG A 53 1.51 25.09 13.68
CA ARG A 53 2.59 25.35 14.63
C ARG A 53 3.85 24.61 14.22
N VAL A 54 4.96 25.32 14.20
CA VAL A 54 6.27 24.74 13.90
C VAL A 54 6.71 23.88 15.07
N ARG A 55 7.00 22.61 14.78
CA ARG A 55 7.64 21.67 15.71
C ARG A 55 9.10 21.52 15.27
N GLY A 56 9.99 21.63 16.26
CA GLY A 56 11.40 21.34 16.07
C GLY A 56 11.62 19.90 15.57
N PRO A 57 12.78 19.61 14.98
CA PRO A 57 13.11 18.28 14.49
C PRO A 57 13.05 17.26 15.62
N ARG A 58 12.56 16.07 15.30
CA ARG A 58 12.48 14.92 16.20
C ARG A 58 13.23 13.76 15.54
N PRO A 59 14.57 13.77 15.59
CA PRO A 59 15.35 12.75 14.93
C PRO A 59 15.04 11.38 15.54
N SER A 60 14.85 10.39 14.68
CA SER A 60 14.71 8.98 15.06
C SER A 60 15.68 8.16 14.25
N LEU A 61 16.53 7.39 14.92
CA LEU A 61 17.47 6.48 14.30
C LEU A 61 16.77 5.15 14.04
N ARG A 62 16.88 4.64 12.82
CA ARG A 62 16.21 3.43 12.36
C ARG A 62 17.23 2.41 11.87
N CYS A 63 16.87 1.14 12.04
CA CYS A 63 17.61 -0.01 11.51
C CYS A 63 16.62 -0.99 10.91
N MET A 64 16.90 -1.48 9.70
CA MET A 64 16.08 -2.47 9.03
C MET A 64 16.92 -3.43 8.19
N VAL A 65 16.69 -4.73 8.35
CA VAL A 65 17.31 -5.76 7.50
C VAL A 65 16.68 -5.70 6.10
N VAL A 66 17.51 -5.64 5.06
CA VAL A 66 17.07 -5.51 3.66
C VAL A 66 16.46 -6.82 3.13
N GLU A 67 17.14 -7.94 3.43
CA GLU A 67 16.76 -9.30 3.02
C GLU A 67 16.36 -10.12 4.24
N VAL A 68 15.07 -10.45 4.33
CA VAL A 68 14.54 -11.29 5.42
C VAL A 68 14.65 -12.78 5.10
N ALA A 69 14.88 -13.14 3.84
CA ALA A 69 14.93 -14.53 3.38
C ALA A 69 15.89 -15.42 4.16
N PRO A 70 17.17 -15.02 4.41
CA PRO A 70 18.08 -15.85 5.19
C PRO A 70 17.59 -16.07 6.63
N LEU A 71 17.13 -14.99 7.29
CA LEU A 71 16.62 -15.05 8.66
C LEU A 71 15.39 -15.96 8.79
N LEU A 72 14.45 -15.84 7.86
CA LEU A 72 13.25 -16.69 7.85
C LEU A 72 13.60 -18.15 7.55
N ARG A 73 14.56 -18.40 6.66
CA ARG A 73 15.03 -19.75 6.38
C ARG A 73 15.61 -20.41 7.63
N ASP A 74 16.48 -19.71 8.35
CA ASP A 74 17.21 -20.26 9.49
C ASP A 74 16.32 -20.39 10.73
N HIS A 75 15.47 -19.40 11.01
CA HIS A 75 14.72 -19.34 12.27
C HIS A 75 13.26 -19.78 12.17
N LEU A 76 12.63 -19.68 10.99
CA LEU A 76 11.23 -20.03 10.82
C LEU A 76 11.08 -21.34 10.03
N PHE A 77 11.55 -21.39 8.79
CA PHE A 77 11.35 -22.54 7.90
C PHE A 77 12.16 -23.78 8.31
N SER A 78 13.28 -23.62 9.03
CA SER A 78 14.08 -24.73 9.56
C SER A 78 13.66 -25.20 10.96
N SER A 79 12.58 -24.65 11.53
CA SER A 79 12.12 -24.96 12.89
C SER A 79 11.53 -26.36 13.08
N GLY A 80 11.49 -27.19 12.03
CA GLY A 80 10.86 -28.52 12.05
C GLY A 80 9.32 -28.50 12.14
N THR A 81 8.71 -27.32 12.06
CA THR A 81 7.26 -27.13 12.12
C THR A 81 6.68 -26.88 10.73
N SER A 82 5.50 -27.42 10.46
CA SER A 82 4.76 -27.13 9.21
C SER A 82 4.26 -25.69 9.21
N ILE A 83 4.55 -24.95 8.15
CA ILE A 83 4.19 -23.53 8.02
C ILE A 83 3.26 -23.34 6.82
N ILE A 84 2.09 -22.77 7.07
CA ILE A 84 1.10 -22.42 6.03
C ILE A 84 1.05 -20.91 5.93
N MET A 85 1.33 -20.37 4.74
CA MET A 85 1.20 -18.96 4.42
C MET A 85 0.00 -18.74 3.50
N THR A 86 -0.94 -17.90 3.92
CA THR A 86 -2.14 -17.58 3.14
C THR A 86 -2.35 -16.07 3.08
N SER A 87 -2.74 -15.58 1.92
CA SER A 87 -3.19 -14.20 1.72
C SER A 87 -3.82 -14.07 0.34
N ALA A 88 -4.76 -13.13 0.20
CA ALA A 88 -5.46 -12.85 -1.05
C ALA A 88 -4.57 -12.27 -2.16
N THR A 89 -3.34 -11.84 -1.85
CA THR A 89 -2.47 -11.07 -2.77
C THR A 89 -1.01 -11.52 -2.78
N LEU A 90 -0.73 -12.81 -2.48
CA LEU A 90 0.63 -13.36 -2.54
C LEU A 90 1.16 -13.48 -3.98
N ALA A 91 0.29 -13.80 -4.93
CA ALA A 91 0.64 -13.98 -6.33
C ALA A 91 0.66 -12.64 -7.08
N THR A 92 1.61 -12.51 -8.02
CA THR A 92 1.79 -11.33 -8.89
C THR A 92 1.04 -11.43 -10.21
N SER A 93 0.46 -12.59 -10.52
CA SER A 93 -0.38 -12.86 -11.67
C SER A 93 -1.45 -13.89 -11.31
N GLU A 94 -2.46 -14.03 -12.15
CA GLU A 94 -3.44 -15.12 -12.04
C GLU A 94 -2.84 -16.41 -12.61
N ALA A 95 -3.23 -17.55 -12.05
CA ALA A 95 -2.83 -18.85 -12.59
C ALA A 95 -3.55 -19.06 -13.92
N ALA A 96 -2.81 -19.39 -14.98
CA ALA A 96 -3.42 -19.81 -16.23
C ALA A 96 -4.26 -21.07 -15.99
N THR A 97 -5.44 -21.11 -16.59
CA THR A 97 -6.38 -22.23 -16.49
C THR A 97 -5.74 -23.49 -17.07
N GLU A 98 -5.69 -24.53 -16.24
CA GLU A 98 -5.36 -25.93 -16.55
C GLU A 98 -3.98 -26.24 -17.16
N GLY A 99 -3.20 -26.98 -16.38
CA GLY A 99 -2.05 -27.75 -16.89
C GLY A 99 -0.73 -26.98 -16.90
N VAL A 100 0.26 -27.60 -16.26
CA VAL A 100 1.67 -27.17 -16.15
C VAL A 100 1.97 -26.24 -14.98
N ASP A 101 3.18 -26.43 -14.45
CA ASP A 101 3.96 -25.84 -13.35
C ASP A 101 3.89 -24.29 -13.16
N GLU A 102 2.94 -23.60 -13.78
CA GLU A 102 2.82 -22.14 -13.84
C GLU A 102 2.22 -21.50 -12.59
N SER A 103 1.56 -22.27 -11.71
CA SER A 103 1.19 -21.82 -10.37
C SER A 103 2.42 -21.41 -9.54
N ARG A 104 3.63 -21.83 -9.93
CA ARG A 104 4.90 -21.39 -9.33
C ARG A 104 5.27 -19.96 -9.73
N SER A 105 5.01 -19.56 -10.98
CA SER A 105 5.53 -18.31 -11.55
C SER A 105 5.01 -17.06 -10.83
N GLY A 106 3.71 -17.04 -10.51
CA GLY A 106 3.06 -15.92 -9.82
C GLY A 106 3.60 -15.69 -8.40
N PHE A 107 4.09 -16.75 -7.73
CA PHE A 107 4.62 -16.71 -6.37
C PHE A 107 6.14 -16.54 -6.31
N ASN A 108 6.86 -16.53 -7.43
CA ASN A 108 8.32 -16.42 -7.44
C ASN A 108 8.82 -15.20 -6.67
N HIS A 109 8.12 -14.06 -6.78
CA HIS A 109 8.49 -12.86 -6.03
C HIS A 109 8.42 -13.09 -4.51
N ILE A 110 7.32 -13.64 -3.98
CA ILE A 110 7.19 -13.85 -2.53
C ILE A 110 8.12 -14.97 -2.03
N ARG A 111 8.30 -16.04 -2.81
CA ARG A 111 9.19 -17.15 -2.46
C ARG A 111 10.63 -16.71 -2.30
N GLY A 112 11.14 -15.95 -3.28
CA GLY A 112 12.49 -15.38 -3.21
C GLY A 112 12.63 -14.37 -2.07
N ARG A 113 11.63 -13.51 -1.84
CA ARG A 113 11.66 -12.51 -0.76
C ARG A 113 11.62 -13.13 0.65
N LEU A 114 10.95 -14.25 0.82
CA LEU A 114 10.83 -14.94 2.10
C LEU A 114 11.86 -16.05 2.28
N GLY A 115 12.54 -16.51 1.21
CA GLY A 115 13.54 -17.58 1.28
C GLY A 115 12.94 -18.98 1.29
N CYS A 116 11.72 -19.12 0.76
CA CYS A 116 10.99 -20.38 0.63
C CYS A 116 10.88 -20.84 -0.83
N ASP A 117 12.02 -20.83 -1.53
CA ASP A 117 12.15 -21.02 -2.97
C ASP A 117 11.56 -22.35 -3.46
N GLU A 118 11.51 -23.39 -2.63
CA GLU A 118 10.95 -24.71 -2.96
C GLU A 118 9.55 -24.97 -2.38
N ALA A 119 8.95 -24.00 -1.69
CA ALA A 119 7.63 -24.19 -1.09
C ALA A 119 6.55 -24.49 -2.16
N PRO A 120 5.70 -25.51 -1.94
CA PRO A 120 4.51 -25.72 -2.77
C PRO A 120 3.60 -24.48 -2.73
N ALA A 121 2.96 -24.17 -3.86
CA ALA A 121 2.08 -23.02 -3.98
C ALA A 121 0.72 -23.46 -4.55
N LEU A 122 -0.36 -22.90 -4.00
CA LEU A 122 -1.72 -23.08 -4.48
C LEU A 122 -2.37 -21.71 -4.61
N GLN A 123 -2.92 -21.42 -5.78
CA GLN A 123 -3.75 -20.26 -6.01
C GLN A 123 -5.21 -20.70 -6.09
N VAL A 124 -6.05 -20.10 -5.25
CA VAL A 124 -7.49 -20.37 -5.24
C VAL A 124 -8.20 -19.17 -5.86
N HIS A 125 -9.16 -19.45 -6.74
CA HIS A 125 -9.96 -18.40 -7.39
C HIS A 125 -10.84 -17.67 -6.38
N SER A 126 -11.15 -16.41 -6.68
CA SER A 126 -12.09 -15.62 -5.88
C SER A 126 -13.52 -16.17 -6.04
N PRO A 127 -14.33 -16.19 -4.97
CA PRO A 127 -15.75 -16.54 -5.07
C PRO A 127 -16.61 -15.42 -5.69
N PHE A 128 -16.05 -14.22 -5.90
CA PHE A 128 -16.79 -13.04 -6.36
C PHE A 128 -16.91 -12.99 -7.89
N GLN A 129 -18.01 -12.41 -8.38
CA GLN A 129 -18.29 -12.25 -9.81
C GLN A 129 -17.87 -10.85 -10.28
N TYR A 130 -16.55 -10.60 -10.29
CA TYR A 130 -16.00 -9.26 -10.54
C TYR A 130 -16.51 -8.60 -11.82
N GLY A 131 -16.70 -9.35 -12.92
CA GLY A 131 -17.22 -8.78 -14.16
C GLY A 131 -18.63 -8.18 -14.07
N ARG A 132 -19.43 -8.61 -13.09
CA ARG A 132 -20.75 -8.02 -12.79
C ARG A 132 -20.68 -6.94 -11.72
N GLN A 133 -19.77 -7.13 -10.75
CA GLN A 133 -19.67 -6.28 -9.57
C GLN A 133 -18.81 -5.03 -9.76
N MET A 134 -17.83 -5.04 -10.67
CA MET A 134 -16.93 -3.91 -10.82
C MET A 134 -16.61 -3.57 -12.27
N ARG A 135 -16.38 -2.28 -12.52
CA ARG A 135 -15.80 -1.76 -13.76
C ARG A 135 -14.50 -1.04 -13.45
N VAL A 136 -13.54 -1.13 -14.36
CA VAL A 136 -12.30 -0.36 -14.27
C VAL A 136 -12.27 0.66 -15.38
N TYR A 137 -11.98 1.90 -15.00
CA TYR A 137 -11.81 3.01 -15.90
C TYR A 137 -10.35 3.44 -15.89
N VAL A 138 -9.78 3.69 -17.06
CA VAL A 138 -8.46 4.29 -17.22
C VAL A 138 -8.63 5.60 -17.96
N ASP A 139 -8.17 6.70 -17.38
CA ASP A 139 -8.16 7.97 -18.10
C ASP A 139 -6.84 8.12 -18.87
N ARG A 140 -6.88 7.88 -20.18
CA ARG A 140 -5.72 8.04 -21.06
C ARG A 140 -5.35 9.48 -21.35
N SER A 141 -6.29 10.41 -21.13
CA SER A 141 -6.09 11.85 -21.36
C SER A 141 -5.33 12.54 -20.22
N MET A 142 -5.23 11.90 -19.06
CA MET A 142 -4.51 12.43 -17.90
C MET A 142 -3.06 12.79 -18.26
N PRO A 143 -2.56 13.97 -17.85
CA PRO A 143 -1.14 14.29 -17.93
C PRO A 143 -0.28 13.27 -17.19
N LEU A 144 0.98 13.12 -17.57
CA LEU A 144 1.91 12.31 -16.80
C LEU A 144 2.10 12.90 -15.39
N PRO A 145 2.34 12.08 -14.35
CA PRO A 145 2.53 12.57 -12.98
C PRO A 145 3.68 13.57 -12.76
N SER A 146 4.58 13.72 -13.74
CA SER A 146 5.68 14.68 -13.75
C SER A 146 5.39 15.95 -14.57
N SER A 147 4.26 16.02 -15.27
CA SER A 147 3.91 17.14 -16.14
C SER A 147 3.37 18.34 -15.34
N PRO A 148 3.65 19.58 -15.78
CA PRO A 148 2.90 20.76 -15.35
C PRO A 148 1.40 20.56 -15.60
N GLY A 149 0.54 21.06 -14.70
CA GLY A 149 -0.93 20.92 -14.82
C GLY A 149 -1.51 19.57 -14.39
N HIS A 150 -0.67 18.60 -13.99
CA HIS A 150 -1.16 17.31 -13.48
C HIS A 150 -2.03 17.43 -12.22
N LEU A 151 -1.74 18.41 -11.34
CA LEU A 151 -2.56 18.66 -10.15
C LEU A 151 -3.96 19.13 -10.54
N ASP A 152 -4.06 20.09 -11.45
CA ASP A 152 -5.34 20.67 -11.87
C ASP A 152 -6.21 19.61 -12.55
N ALA A 153 -5.62 18.84 -13.46
CA ALA A 153 -6.30 17.71 -14.11
C ALA A 153 -6.75 16.64 -13.10
N LEU A 154 -5.95 16.35 -12.08
CA LEU A 154 -6.35 15.43 -11.01
C LEU A 154 -7.53 15.97 -10.20
N VAL A 155 -7.50 17.25 -9.84
CA VAL A 155 -8.57 17.90 -9.06
C VAL A 155 -9.89 17.81 -9.83
N GLU A 156 -9.90 18.25 -11.09
CA GLU A 156 -11.09 18.22 -11.95
C GLU A 156 -11.65 16.80 -12.06
N ARG A 157 -10.79 15.82 -12.36
CA ARG A 157 -11.23 14.44 -12.56
C ARG A 157 -11.70 13.76 -11.27
N ILE A 158 -11.05 14.05 -10.14
CA ILE A 158 -11.47 13.51 -8.84
C ILE A 158 -12.85 14.06 -8.46
N ILE A 159 -13.09 15.36 -8.63
CA ILE A 159 -14.40 15.98 -8.36
C ILE A 159 -15.47 15.31 -9.21
N GLU A 160 -15.27 15.21 -10.53
CA GLU A 160 -16.23 14.62 -11.45
C GLU A 160 -16.57 13.16 -11.06
N LEU A 161 -15.56 12.35 -10.79
CA LEU A 161 -15.76 10.94 -10.43
C LEU A 161 -16.50 10.79 -9.09
N VAL A 162 -16.19 11.64 -8.12
CA VAL A 162 -16.85 11.65 -6.80
C VAL A 162 -18.31 12.09 -6.91
N GLU A 163 -18.61 13.12 -7.71
CA GLU A 163 -19.97 13.60 -7.97
C GLU A 163 -20.81 12.51 -8.66
N ARG A 164 -20.27 11.84 -9.67
CA ARG A 164 -20.94 10.74 -10.39
C ARG A 164 -21.36 9.62 -9.45
N THR A 165 -20.53 9.29 -8.47
CA THR A 165 -20.87 8.27 -7.48
C THR A 165 -21.57 8.81 -6.25
N ARG A 166 -21.77 10.14 -6.12
CA ARG A 166 -22.32 10.81 -4.93
C ARG A 166 -21.54 10.45 -3.66
N GLY A 167 -20.22 10.47 -3.74
CA GLY A 167 -19.35 10.03 -2.65
C GLY A 167 -19.17 8.51 -2.60
N GLY A 168 -19.01 7.96 -1.40
CA GLY A 168 -18.62 6.55 -1.20
C GLY A 168 -17.26 6.26 -1.85
N ALA A 169 -16.37 7.26 -1.79
CA ALA A 169 -15.18 7.33 -2.59
C ALA A 169 -13.92 7.23 -1.75
N PHE A 170 -12.98 6.41 -2.20
CA PHE A 170 -11.65 6.31 -1.61
C PHE A 170 -10.60 6.68 -2.66
N VAL A 171 -10.00 7.85 -2.49
CA VAL A 171 -8.98 8.41 -3.37
C VAL A 171 -7.59 8.10 -2.83
N LEU A 172 -6.79 7.49 -3.69
CA LEU A 172 -5.60 6.75 -3.39
C LEU A 172 -4.37 7.48 -3.93
N PHE A 173 -3.54 8.00 -3.03
CA PHE A 173 -2.33 8.79 -3.34
C PHE A 173 -1.04 8.03 -3.01
N THR A 174 0.05 8.32 -3.72
CA THR A 174 1.39 7.80 -3.38
C THR A 174 2.21 8.74 -2.49
N SER A 175 1.72 9.95 -2.21
CA SER A 175 2.41 10.92 -1.34
C SER A 175 1.43 11.83 -0.60
N PHE A 176 1.78 12.21 0.64
CA PHE A 176 1.03 13.20 1.41
C PHE A 176 1.02 14.58 0.74
N ARG A 177 2.11 14.95 0.06
CA ARG A 177 2.20 16.22 -0.66
C ARG A 177 1.07 16.37 -1.69
N MET A 178 0.87 15.37 -2.54
CA MET A 178 -0.19 15.40 -3.56
C MET A 178 -1.58 15.30 -2.92
N LEU A 179 -1.73 14.44 -1.90
CA LEU A 179 -2.97 14.29 -1.14
C LEU A 179 -3.42 15.63 -0.55
N HIS A 180 -2.52 16.36 0.11
CA HIS A 180 -2.82 17.66 0.69
C HIS A 180 -3.08 18.74 -0.36
N ALA A 181 -2.30 18.77 -1.46
CA ALA A 181 -2.54 19.70 -2.55
C ALA A 181 -3.93 19.53 -3.18
N VAL A 182 -4.38 18.28 -3.39
CA VAL A 182 -5.74 18.01 -3.85
C VAL A 182 -6.78 18.33 -2.78
N ALA A 183 -6.53 18.01 -1.50
CA ALA A 183 -7.44 18.36 -0.42
C ALA A 183 -7.66 19.88 -0.32
N ASP A 184 -6.61 20.67 -0.52
CA ASP A 184 -6.67 22.14 -0.49
C ASP A 184 -7.40 22.70 -1.72
N ALA A 185 -7.18 22.13 -2.91
CA ALA A 185 -7.77 22.64 -4.16
C ALA A 185 -9.20 22.13 -4.43
N ALA A 186 -9.53 20.89 -4.03
CA ALA A 186 -10.82 20.24 -4.27
C ALA A 186 -11.74 20.23 -3.04
N GLY A 187 -11.25 20.71 -1.89
CA GLY A 187 -11.89 20.52 -0.58
C GLY A 187 -13.35 20.97 -0.53
N ASP A 188 -13.64 22.17 -1.03
CA ASP A 188 -14.99 22.74 -1.03
C ASP A 188 -15.95 21.94 -1.92
N ALA A 189 -15.51 21.58 -3.13
CA ALA A 189 -16.31 20.81 -4.07
C ALA A 189 -16.59 19.39 -3.54
N LEU A 190 -15.59 18.71 -2.98
CA LEU A 190 -15.75 17.38 -2.41
C LEU A 190 -16.64 17.40 -1.16
N SER A 191 -16.49 18.42 -0.31
CA SER A 191 -17.31 18.58 0.89
C SER A 191 -18.77 18.91 0.59
N ALA A 192 -19.07 19.44 -0.60
CA ALA A 192 -20.44 19.64 -1.08
C ALA A 192 -21.15 18.32 -1.43
N VAL A 193 -20.39 17.25 -1.75
CA VAL A 193 -20.94 15.91 -2.04
C VAL A 193 -21.18 15.12 -0.76
N GLY A 194 -20.27 15.20 0.22
CA GLY A 194 -20.37 14.50 1.50
C GLY A 194 -19.16 14.75 2.40
N PRO A 195 -19.09 14.11 3.58
CA PRO A 195 -17.99 14.33 4.52
C PRO A 195 -16.62 14.03 3.90
N LEU A 196 -15.75 15.04 3.85
CA LEU A 196 -14.37 14.89 3.39
C LEU A 196 -13.47 14.47 4.56
N LEU A 197 -12.76 13.35 4.37
CA LEU A 197 -11.88 12.76 5.36
C LEU A 197 -10.46 12.67 4.79
N VAL A 198 -9.51 13.36 5.40
CA VAL A 198 -8.15 13.53 4.89
C VAL A 198 -7.14 12.93 5.86
N GLN A 199 -6.46 11.87 5.41
CA GLN A 199 -5.40 11.23 6.19
C GLN A 199 -4.32 12.25 6.59
N GLY A 200 -3.99 12.29 7.87
CA GLY A 200 -2.96 13.18 8.43
C GLY A 200 -3.48 14.56 8.84
N ARG A 201 -4.74 14.91 8.52
CA ARG A 201 -5.40 16.14 9.00
C ARG A 201 -6.55 15.84 9.97
N ASP A 202 -7.42 14.89 9.62
CA ASP A 202 -8.68 14.65 10.35
C ASP A 202 -8.59 13.59 11.47
N GLY A 203 -7.37 13.36 11.96
CA GLY A 203 -7.09 12.53 13.12
C GLY A 203 -6.43 11.18 12.81
N PRO A 204 -6.40 10.28 13.81
CA PRO A 204 -5.75 8.97 13.68
C PRO A 204 -6.44 8.09 12.63
N PRO A 205 -5.68 7.19 11.96
CA PRO A 205 -6.22 6.28 10.93
C PRO A 205 -7.49 5.54 11.32
N GLY A 206 -7.53 4.94 12.52
CA GLY A 206 -8.70 4.18 12.98
C GLY A 206 -9.97 5.02 13.05
N ARG A 207 -9.87 6.28 13.50
CA ARG A 207 -11.01 7.19 13.58
C ARG A 207 -11.54 7.57 12.19
N ILE A 208 -10.63 7.90 11.28
CA ILE A 208 -10.98 8.25 9.89
C ILE A 208 -11.69 7.07 9.22
N ILE A 209 -11.19 5.84 9.38
CA ILE A 209 -11.81 4.64 8.81
C ILE A 209 -13.19 4.38 9.43
N GLU A 210 -13.35 4.56 10.75
CA GLU A 210 -14.64 4.42 11.39
C GLU A 210 -15.67 5.45 10.89
N GLN A 211 -15.26 6.70 10.68
CA GLN A 211 -16.14 7.73 10.12
C GLN A 211 -16.55 7.37 8.69
N PHE A 212 -15.57 6.99 7.86
CA PHE A 212 -15.83 6.56 6.49
C PHE A 212 -16.77 5.35 6.40
N ARG A 213 -16.70 4.42 7.35
CA ARG A 213 -17.62 3.26 7.43
C ARG A 213 -19.06 3.61 7.78
N ARG A 214 -19.29 4.72 8.48
CA ARG A 214 -20.62 5.09 9.01
C ARG A 214 -21.44 5.92 8.02
N ASP A 215 -20.82 6.39 6.93
CA ASP A 215 -21.43 7.35 6.02
C ASP A 215 -21.20 6.95 4.56
N GLU A 216 -22.29 6.80 3.81
CA GLU A 216 -22.26 6.30 2.43
C GLU A 216 -21.84 7.35 1.39
N CYS A 217 -21.77 8.63 1.77
CA CYS A 217 -21.44 9.75 0.90
C CYS A 217 -20.03 10.30 1.16
N SER A 218 -19.31 9.73 2.11
CA SER A 218 -18.00 10.21 2.50
C SER A 218 -16.97 10.07 1.38
N VAL A 219 -16.00 10.96 1.40
CA VAL A 219 -14.86 10.99 0.50
C VAL A 219 -13.59 10.88 1.34
N LEU A 220 -12.90 9.76 1.21
CA LEU A 220 -11.66 9.51 1.92
C LEU A 220 -10.46 9.79 1.00
N LEU A 221 -9.59 10.71 1.39
CA LEU A 221 -8.29 10.93 0.76
C LEU A 221 -7.20 10.25 1.60
N GLY A 222 -6.54 9.23 1.04
CA GLY A 222 -5.54 8.44 1.76
C GLY A 222 -4.33 8.02 0.91
N THR A 223 -3.17 7.93 1.54
CA THR A 223 -1.94 7.44 0.92
C THR A 223 -1.91 5.90 0.83
N THR A 224 -1.06 5.33 -0.03
CA THR A 224 -0.84 3.88 -0.21
C THR A 224 -0.67 3.08 1.07
N SER A 225 -0.10 3.69 2.12
CA SER A 225 0.06 3.03 3.43
C SER A 225 -1.25 2.91 4.21
N PHE A 226 -2.21 3.80 3.94
CA PHE A 226 -3.54 3.78 4.55
C PHE A 226 -4.41 2.62 4.07
N TRP A 227 -4.03 1.98 2.96
CA TRP A 227 -4.85 0.97 2.29
C TRP A 227 -4.80 -0.38 3.00
N GLN A 228 -3.87 -0.57 3.95
CA GLN A 228 -3.76 -1.78 4.76
C GLN A 228 -4.73 -1.69 5.95
N GLY A 229 -5.97 -2.13 5.77
CA GLY A 229 -6.94 -2.26 6.88
C GLY A 229 -8.31 -1.60 6.67
N VAL A 230 -8.51 -0.88 5.55
CA VAL A 230 -9.83 -0.36 5.17
C VAL A 230 -10.70 -1.52 4.68
N ASP A 231 -11.66 -1.96 5.51
CA ASP A 231 -12.67 -2.96 5.12
C ASP A 231 -14.04 -2.29 5.26
N VAL A 232 -14.60 -1.84 4.13
CA VAL A 232 -15.92 -1.20 4.06
C VAL A 232 -16.75 -2.07 3.11
N ARG A 233 -17.91 -2.52 3.57
CA ARG A 233 -18.83 -3.35 2.81
C ARG A 233 -20.03 -2.50 2.36
N GLY A 234 -20.67 -2.92 1.27
CA GLY A 234 -21.85 -2.27 0.74
C GLY A 234 -21.57 -0.85 0.25
N ARG A 235 -22.57 0.02 0.38
CA ARG A 235 -22.57 1.33 -0.30
C ARG A 235 -21.52 2.32 0.21
N GLY A 236 -20.93 2.07 1.38
CA GLY A 236 -19.87 2.92 1.95
C GLY A 236 -18.60 3.04 1.09
N LEU A 237 -18.32 2.06 0.22
CA LEU A 237 -17.23 2.13 -0.74
C LEU A 237 -17.65 1.57 -2.10
N ARG A 238 -17.88 2.47 -3.05
CA ARG A 238 -18.28 2.14 -4.43
C ARG A 238 -17.41 2.82 -5.49
N ASN A 239 -16.48 3.67 -5.09
CA ASN A 239 -15.59 4.39 -5.99
C ASN A 239 -14.16 4.37 -5.45
N VAL A 240 -13.25 3.68 -6.12
CA VAL A 240 -11.83 3.70 -5.77
C VAL A 240 -11.07 4.45 -6.85
N ILE A 241 -10.40 5.54 -6.50
CA ILE A 241 -9.68 6.40 -7.46
C ILE A 241 -8.19 6.29 -7.21
N ILE A 242 -7.47 5.60 -8.09
CA ILE A 242 -6.01 5.45 -8.06
C ILE A 242 -5.38 6.60 -8.84
N THR A 243 -4.86 7.60 -8.13
CA THR A 243 -4.28 8.81 -8.73
C THR A 243 -2.94 8.58 -9.42
N ARG A 244 -2.22 7.53 -9.02
CA ARG A 244 -0.89 7.17 -9.57
C ARG A 244 -0.59 5.70 -9.31
N LEU A 245 0.09 5.04 -10.26
CA LEU A 245 0.57 3.67 -10.05
C LEU A 245 1.46 3.59 -8.80
N PRO A 246 1.23 2.61 -7.89
CA PRO A 246 1.73 2.60 -6.51
C PRO A 246 3.19 2.13 -6.37
N PHE A 247 4.08 2.68 -7.19
CA PHE A 247 5.52 2.53 -7.05
C PHE A 247 6.02 3.20 -5.77
N GLU A 248 7.06 2.62 -5.17
CA GLU A 248 7.73 3.25 -4.03
C GLU A 248 8.54 4.46 -4.46
N VAL A 249 8.73 5.37 -3.51
CA VAL A 249 9.65 6.48 -3.71
C VAL A 249 11.08 5.93 -3.62
N PRO A 250 11.92 6.12 -4.65
CA PRO A 250 13.26 5.53 -4.71
C PRO A 250 14.22 6.02 -3.61
N ASP A 251 14.02 7.24 -3.12
CA ASP A 251 14.84 7.90 -2.10
C ASP A 251 14.66 7.33 -0.68
N ARG A 252 13.66 6.45 -0.47
CA ARG A 252 13.49 5.79 0.81
C ARG A 252 14.68 4.87 1.06
N PRO A 253 15.36 4.96 2.21
CA PRO A 253 16.60 4.21 2.47
C PRO A 253 16.49 2.71 2.22
N ILE A 254 15.37 2.10 2.60
CA ILE A 254 15.13 0.67 2.37
C ILE A 254 14.91 0.32 0.88
N VAL A 255 14.38 1.22 0.08
CA VAL A 255 14.16 1.03 -1.37
C VAL A 255 15.49 1.18 -2.09
N GLN A 256 16.27 2.21 -1.73
CA GLN A 256 17.62 2.42 -2.23
C GLN A 256 18.51 1.21 -1.95
N ALA A 257 18.55 0.73 -0.71
CA ALA A 257 19.38 -0.42 -0.36
C ALA A 257 18.98 -1.72 -1.06
N ARG A 258 17.68 -1.96 -1.29
CA ARG A 258 17.24 -3.08 -2.15
C ARG A 258 17.71 -2.89 -3.59
N THR A 259 17.62 -1.68 -4.11
CA THR A 259 18.06 -1.33 -5.47
C THR A 259 19.54 -1.61 -5.64
N GLU A 260 20.39 -1.04 -4.78
CA GLU A 260 21.85 -1.23 -4.80
C GLU A 260 22.24 -2.72 -4.69
N ARG A 261 21.55 -3.48 -3.84
CA ARG A 261 21.82 -4.91 -3.67
C ARG A 261 21.45 -5.75 -4.89
N ILE A 262 20.35 -5.42 -5.57
CA ILE A 262 19.94 -6.09 -6.81
C ILE A 262 20.90 -5.74 -7.95
N GLU A 263 21.32 -4.48 -8.04
CA GLU A 263 22.30 -4.02 -9.04
C GLU A 263 23.68 -4.67 -8.81
N ALA A 264 24.11 -4.81 -7.55
CA ALA A 264 25.39 -5.43 -7.20
C ALA A 264 25.49 -6.90 -7.66
N ARG A 265 24.38 -7.60 -7.84
CA ARG A 265 24.33 -8.96 -8.41
C ARG A 265 24.00 -9.00 -9.92
N GLY A 266 23.98 -7.84 -10.59
CA GLY A 266 23.67 -7.71 -12.02
C GLY A 266 22.18 -7.81 -12.39
N GLY A 267 21.28 -7.72 -11.40
CA GLY A 267 19.83 -7.80 -11.61
C GLY A 267 19.20 -6.47 -12.03
N SER A 268 17.90 -6.51 -12.32
CA SER A 268 17.09 -5.31 -12.62
C SER A 268 16.19 -4.96 -11.44
N PRO A 269 16.48 -3.90 -10.66
CA PRO A 269 15.63 -3.49 -9.52
C PRO A 269 14.18 -3.22 -9.92
N PHE A 270 13.99 -2.64 -11.11
CA PHE A 270 12.66 -2.35 -11.63
C PHE A 270 11.86 -3.64 -11.86
N GLY A 271 12.45 -4.62 -12.54
CA GLY A 271 11.77 -5.88 -12.89
C GLY A 271 11.62 -6.85 -11.73
N GLU A 272 12.62 -6.94 -10.86
CA GLU A 272 12.69 -7.94 -9.79
C GLU A 272 12.00 -7.51 -8.48
N ASP A 273 11.97 -6.20 -8.19
CA ASP A 273 11.44 -5.67 -6.93
C ASP A 273 10.32 -4.64 -7.13
N GLN A 274 10.61 -3.53 -7.82
CA GLN A 274 9.69 -2.38 -7.82
C GLN A 274 8.37 -2.68 -8.53
N LEU A 275 8.41 -3.31 -9.71
CA LEU A 275 7.22 -3.64 -10.49
C LEU A 275 6.35 -4.71 -9.80
N PRO A 276 6.88 -5.87 -9.37
CA PRO A 276 6.08 -6.86 -8.62
C PRO A 276 5.41 -6.28 -7.37
N ARG A 277 6.13 -5.47 -6.58
CA ARG A 277 5.56 -4.85 -5.36
C ARG A 277 4.48 -3.83 -5.70
N ALA A 278 4.67 -3.03 -6.76
CA ALA A 278 3.66 -2.09 -7.21
C ALA A 278 2.40 -2.83 -7.71
N VAL A 279 2.55 -3.94 -8.44
CA VAL A 279 1.43 -4.77 -8.91
C VAL A 279 0.65 -5.36 -7.73
N ILE A 280 1.33 -5.91 -6.72
CA ILE A 280 0.69 -6.42 -5.50
C ILE A 280 -0.11 -5.31 -4.80
N ARG A 281 0.47 -4.12 -4.63
CA ARG A 281 -0.24 -2.98 -4.01
C ARG A 281 -1.42 -2.50 -4.83
N PHE A 282 -1.29 -2.52 -6.15
CA PHE A 282 -2.39 -2.17 -7.06
C PHE A 282 -3.55 -3.15 -6.90
N ARG A 283 -3.28 -4.46 -6.89
CA ARG A 283 -4.29 -5.51 -6.63
C ARG A 283 -4.92 -5.33 -5.24
N GLN A 284 -4.13 -4.98 -4.23
CA GLN A 284 -4.63 -4.68 -2.88
C GLN A 284 -5.54 -3.45 -2.84
N GLY A 285 -5.24 -2.41 -3.64
CA GLY A 285 -6.07 -1.21 -3.77
C GLY A 285 -7.41 -1.54 -4.43
N ILE A 286 -7.39 -2.26 -5.55
CA ILE A 286 -8.61 -2.71 -6.27
C ILE A 286 -9.47 -3.60 -5.39
N GLY A 287 -8.87 -4.58 -4.71
CA GLY A 287 -9.57 -5.53 -3.84
C GLY A 287 -10.20 -4.91 -2.59
N ARG A 288 -10.16 -3.58 -2.42
CA ARG A 288 -10.95 -2.88 -1.39
C ARG A 288 -12.40 -2.70 -1.80
N LEU A 289 -12.66 -2.57 -3.09
CA LEU A 289 -14.00 -2.28 -3.62
C LEU A 289 -14.98 -3.43 -3.37
N ILE A 290 -14.55 -4.68 -3.63
CA ILE A 290 -15.42 -5.85 -3.53
C ILE A 290 -15.01 -6.71 -2.32
N ARG A 291 -15.89 -6.75 -1.33
CA ARG A 291 -15.76 -7.47 -0.03
C ARG A 291 -16.92 -8.44 0.24
N SER A 292 -18.04 -8.26 -0.45
CA SER A 292 -19.23 -9.09 -0.39
C SER A 292 -19.78 -9.40 -1.79
N ALA A 293 -20.73 -10.32 -1.90
CA ALA A 293 -21.39 -10.66 -3.16
C ALA A 293 -22.34 -9.57 -3.68
N GLU A 294 -22.72 -8.62 -2.82
CA GLU A 294 -23.64 -7.51 -3.13
C GLU A 294 -22.89 -6.21 -3.40
N ASP A 295 -21.58 -6.18 -3.18
CA ASP A 295 -20.80 -4.97 -3.43
C ASP A 295 -20.72 -4.72 -4.93
N GLU A 296 -20.96 -3.48 -5.32
CA GLU A 296 -20.82 -3.01 -6.69
C GLU A 296 -20.12 -1.66 -6.73
N GLY A 297 -19.33 -1.41 -7.78
CA GLY A 297 -18.77 -0.09 -7.98
C GLY A 297 -17.70 0.02 -9.06
N ILE A 298 -16.91 1.08 -8.97
CA ILE A 298 -15.96 1.46 -10.01
C ILE A 298 -14.56 1.67 -9.43
N VAL A 299 -13.56 1.33 -10.23
CA VAL A 299 -12.17 1.73 -9.98
C VAL A 299 -11.73 2.64 -11.11
N SER A 300 -11.24 3.83 -10.80
CA SER A 300 -10.69 4.75 -11.80
C SER A 300 -9.18 4.89 -11.61
N VAL A 301 -8.40 4.65 -12.66
CA VAL A 301 -6.95 4.81 -12.69
C VAL A 301 -6.59 6.06 -13.48
N LEU A 302 -6.12 7.09 -12.78
CA LEU A 302 -5.79 8.40 -13.35
C LEU A 302 -4.32 8.50 -13.74
N ASP A 303 -3.73 7.38 -14.17
CA ASP A 303 -2.33 7.28 -14.56
C ASP A 303 -2.22 6.60 -15.92
N PRO A 304 -1.95 7.34 -17.01
CA PRO A 304 -1.98 6.79 -18.37
C PRO A 304 -0.86 5.76 -18.59
N ARG A 305 0.12 5.64 -17.68
CA ARG A 305 1.23 4.68 -17.77
C ARG A 305 0.75 3.23 -17.71
N ILE A 306 -0.45 2.96 -17.17
CA ILE A 306 -1.06 1.62 -17.17
C ILE A 306 -1.31 1.11 -18.59
N VAL A 307 -1.50 1.99 -19.58
CA VAL A 307 -1.71 1.62 -20.99
C VAL A 307 -0.59 2.10 -21.91
N THR A 308 0.09 3.21 -21.59
CA THR A 308 1.13 3.80 -22.46
C THR A 308 2.52 3.19 -22.26
N LYS A 309 2.80 2.52 -21.15
CA LYS A 309 4.11 1.88 -20.88
C LYS A 309 4.01 0.37 -21.00
N GLY A 310 5.07 -0.27 -21.51
CA GLY A 310 5.10 -1.72 -21.72
C GLY A 310 4.88 -2.55 -20.45
N TYR A 311 5.32 -2.06 -19.29
CA TYR A 311 5.04 -2.69 -18.00
C TYR A 311 3.57 -2.59 -17.56
N GLY A 312 2.80 -1.68 -18.16
CA GLY A 312 1.39 -1.45 -17.87
C GLY A 312 0.54 -2.72 -18.03
N ARG A 313 0.95 -3.63 -18.94
CA ARG A 313 0.33 -4.96 -19.10
C ARG A 313 0.31 -5.77 -17.80
N ARG A 314 1.34 -5.67 -16.94
CA ARG A 314 1.38 -6.37 -15.65
C ARG A 314 0.33 -5.85 -14.67
N PHE A 315 0.02 -4.55 -14.72
CA PHE A 315 -1.06 -3.96 -13.93
C PHE A 315 -2.43 -4.35 -14.48
N GLN A 316 -2.61 -4.36 -15.80
CA GLN A 316 -3.86 -4.82 -16.43
C GLN A 316 -4.13 -6.30 -16.10
N GLN A 317 -3.12 -7.16 -16.13
CA GLN A 317 -3.22 -8.57 -15.72
C GLN A 317 -3.51 -8.76 -14.23
N ALA A 318 -3.35 -7.73 -13.41
CA ALA A 318 -3.67 -7.79 -11.99
C ALA A 318 -5.12 -7.40 -11.68
N ILE A 319 -5.83 -6.84 -12.67
CA ILE A 319 -7.27 -6.62 -12.62
C ILE A 319 -7.95 -8.00 -12.69
N PRO A 320 -8.98 -8.27 -11.85
CA PRO A 320 -9.64 -9.56 -11.87
C PRO A 320 -10.23 -9.93 -13.23
N GLU A 321 -10.24 -11.22 -13.53
CA GLU A 321 -10.86 -11.75 -14.76
C GLU A 321 -12.34 -11.34 -14.89
N GLY A 322 -12.76 -11.07 -16.14
CA GLY A 322 -14.12 -10.68 -16.49
C GLY A 322 -14.45 -9.20 -16.26
N VAL A 323 -13.57 -8.43 -15.62
CA VAL A 323 -13.76 -6.99 -15.44
C VAL A 323 -13.50 -6.22 -16.73
N VAL A 324 -14.47 -5.41 -17.14
CA VAL A 324 -14.34 -4.53 -18.31
C VAL A 324 -13.44 -3.34 -17.95
N VAL A 325 -12.42 -3.12 -18.78
CA VAL A 325 -11.53 -1.95 -18.69
C VAL A 325 -11.90 -0.96 -19.79
N GLU A 326 -12.41 0.20 -19.40
CA GLU A 326 -12.90 1.25 -20.30
C GLU A 326 -12.00 2.49 -20.24
N ASP A 327 -11.98 3.27 -21.32
CA ASP A 327 -11.26 4.54 -21.40
C ASP A 327 -12.18 5.69 -21.01
N LEU A 328 -11.77 6.54 -20.07
CA LEU A 328 -12.51 7.77 -19.72
C LEU A 328 -12.22 8.94 -20.68
N GLY A 329 -11.15 8.83 -21.48
CA GLY A 329 -10.52 9.94 -22.19
C GLY A 329 -11.29 10.53 -23.38
N PHE A 330 -12.51 10.08 -23.67
CA PHE A 330 -13.36 10.65 -24.73
C PHE A 330 -14.82 10.60 -24.29
N HIS A 331 -15.45 11.79 -24.17
CA HIS A 331 -16.87 12.02 -23.92
C HIS A 331 -17.66 10.82 -23.40
N TYR A 332 -17.68 10.67 -22.08
CA TYR A 332 -18.59 9.76 -21.42
C TYR A 332 -19.98 10.42 -21.38
N ASP A 333 -20.74 10.30 -22.47
CA ASP A 333 -22.18 10.61 -22.48
C ASP A 333 -22.85 9.67 -21.48
N GLY A 334 -23.46 10.26 -20.44
CA GLY A 334 -23.98 9.55 -19.28
C GLY A 334 -24.95 8.42 -19.64
N CYS A 335 -24.90 7.34 -18.85
CA CYS A 335 -26.07 6.48 -18.66
C CYS A 335 -27.14 7.23 -17.86
#